data_AF-A0A7L2A801-F1
#
_entry.id   AF-A0A7L2A801-F1
#
_cell.length_a   1.000
_cell.length_b   1.000
_cell.length_c   1.000
_cell.angle_alpha   90.00
_cell.angle_beta   90.00
_cell.angle_gamma   90.00
#
_symmetry.space_group_name_H-M   'P 1'
#
loop_
_entity.id
_entity.type
_entity.pdbx_description
1 polymer ?
#
loop_
_entity_poly.entity_id
_entity_poly.type
_entity_poly.pdbx_seq_one_letter_code
_entity_poly.pdbx_strand_id
1 'polypeptide(L)'
;TMVNAAFTEIREAAFAHIPSLQFLLLNSNKFTLIGDNAFAGLSHLQYLFIENNDIQALSKGTFRGLKSLTHLSLANNNLQTLPRDLFKPLDILTFFLPSFSTSAHSAVHCKPIVAQDQLYVVVAQLFGGSYIYRWDTAVDKFIKIQDIDSQKIRKPNDIEAFQIEGDWYFVIADSSKAGSTSLYRLNQNGFYSHQALHAWHRDTDVEYVENDGKPRLIISSSSQAPVIYQWSRAQKQFVPQGEVGEMLDVQMVKHFRAKREQFLCLSRYIGDSKVVRWEGQQRFVEVQTLPSRGSMVMQPFAVGQRQYLALGSDFSFTHVYLWEEEKQKFAKFQELSVQAPRAFRAVPAADVQLLLAPSFKANTLVYRHVVVDLS
;
A
#
# COMPACT_ATOMS: atom_id res chain seq x y z
N THR A 1 23.35 -12.78 18.45
CA THR A 1 23.15 -13.20 17.05
C THR A 1 23.50 -14.67 16.93
N MET A 2 22.58 -15.49 16.42
CA MET A 2 22.82 -16.88 16.03
C MET A 2 22.39 -17.05 14.58
N VAL A 3 23.35 -17.09 13.67
CA VAL A 3 23.10 -17.11 12.22
C VAL A 3 23.97 -18.21 11.60
N ASN A 4 23.40 -18.98 10.68
CA ASN A 4 24.11 -20.06 9.96
C ASN A 4 24.71 -21.15 10.87
N ALA A 5 24.02 -21.47 11.97
CA ALA A 5 24.46 -22.44 12.97
C ALA A 5 23.69 -23.78 12.90
N ALA A 6 22.85 -23.95 11.88
CA ALA A 6 22.07 -25.17 11.60
C ALA A 6 21.18 -25.67 12.75
N PHE A 7 20.79 -24.79 13.67
CA PHE A 7 19.82 -25.12 14.72
C PHE A 7 18.45 -25.47 14.15
N THR A 8 17.78 -26.45 14.76
CA THR A 8 16.50 -26.99 14.28
C THR A 8 15.31 -26.64 15.16
N GLU A 9 15.53 -26.33 16.44
CA GLU A 9 14.47 -25.99 17.38
C GLU A 9 14.86 -24.88 18.37
N ILE A 10 13.87 -24.09 18.80
CA ILE A 10 14.00 -23.18 19.94
C ILE A 10 13.11 -23.73 21.06
N ARG A 11 13.73 -24.14 22.17
CA ARG A 11 13.02 -24.71 23.33
C ARG A 11 12.41 -23.62 24.21
N GLU A 12 11.48 -24.03 25.08
CA GLU A 12 10.93 -23.17 26.12
C GLU A 12 12.04 -22.50 26.95
N ALA A 13 11.87 -21.20 27.22
CA ALA A 13 12.79 -20.41 28.05
C ALA A 13 14.27 -20.45 27.62
N ALA A 14 14.55 -20.71 26.33
CA ALA A 14 15.92 -20.85 25.80
C ALA A 14 16.83 -19.64 26.11
N PHE A 15 16.22 -18.46 26.34
CA PHE A 15 16.91 -17.19 26.57
C PHE A 15 16.71 -16.60 27.97
N ALA A 16 16.19 -17.38 28.93
CA ALA A 16 15.82 -16.86 30.25
C ALA A 16 16.99 -16.26 31.06
N HIS A 17 18.23 -16.65 30.73
CA HIS A 17 19.46 -16.19 31.39
C HIS A 17 19.99 -14.85 30.86
N ILE A 18 19.36 -14.25 29.84
CA ILE A 18 19.77 -12.96 29.24
C ILE A 18 18.61 -11.94 29.18
N PRO A 19 18.01 -11.58 30.33
CA PRO A 19 16.77 -10.79 30.37
C PRO A 19 16.90 -9.35 29.83
N SER A 20 18.13 -8.80 29.81
CA SER A 20 18.42 -7.44 29.32
C SER A 20 18.58 -7.34 27.80
N LEU A 21 18.44 -8.45 27.07
CA LEU A 21 18.64 -8.48 25.63
C LEU A 21 17.58 -7.62 24.93
N GLN A 22 18.03 -6.67 24.10
CA GLN A 22 17.15 -5.78 23.32
C GLN A 22 17.02 -6.21 21.85
N PHE A 23 17.99 -6.97 21.33
CA PHE A 23 18.09 -7.31 19.92
C PHE A 23 18.52 -8.77 19.73
N LEU A 24 17.70 -9.56 19.02
CA LEU A 24 17.92 -10.98 18.78
C LEU A 24 17.75 -11.33 17.29
N LEU A 25 18.83 -11.81 16.69
CA LEU A 25 18.88 -12.34 15.32
C LEU A 25 19.06 -13.85 15.35
N LEU A 26 18.13 -14.55 14.70
CA LEU A 26 18.06 -16.01 14.55
C LEU A 26 18.00 -16.44 13.08
N ASN A 27 18.46 -15.57 12.19
CA ASN A 27 18.29 -15.71 10.74
C ASN A 27 19.13 -16.85 10.15
N SER A 28 18.66 -17.43 9.04
CA SER A 28 19.41 -18.40 8.23
C SER A 28 19.91 -19.61 9.05
N ASN A 29 19.03 -20.18 9.89
CA ASN A 29 19.26 -21.47 10.52
C ASN A 29 18.38 -22.52 9.83
N LYS A 30 18.03 -23.61 10.54
CA LYS A 30 17.13 -24.66 10.06
C LYS A 30 15.95 -24.84 11.01
N PHE A 31 15.53 -23.76 11.69
CA PHE A 31 14.47 -23.86 12.69
C PHE A 31 13.18 -24.34 12.03
N THR A 32 12.65 -25.45 12.50
CA THR A 32 11.34 -25.98 12.09
C THR A 32 10.30 -25.81 13.18
N LEU A 33 10.75 -25.70 14.45
CA LEU A 33 9.90 -25.62 15.64
C LEU A 33 10.36 -24.49 16.57
N ILE A 34 9.38 -23.72 17.06
CA ILE A 34 9.55 -22.81 18.19
C ILE A 34 8.56 -23.24 19.28
N GLY A 35 9.09 -23.63 20.43
CA GLY A 35 8.29 -24.04 21.58
C GLY A 35 7.47 -22.90 22.19
N ASP A 36 6.46 -23.27 22.98
CA ASP A 36 5.72 -22.33 23.81
C ASP A 36 6.69 -21.63 24.78
N ASN A 37 6.48 -20.33 25.02
CA ASN A 37 7.30 -19.54 25.92
C ASN A 37 8.81 -19.57 25.56
N ALA A 38 9.17 -19.85 24.31
CA ALA A 38 10.56 -19.93 23.87
C ALA A 38 11.38 -18.68 24.21
N PHE A 39 10.73 -17.52 24.20
CA PHE A 39 11.33 -16.22 24.50
C PHE A 39 10.95 -15.68 25.88
N ALA A 40 10.44 -16.52 26.78
CA ALA A 40 10.11 -16.09 28.14
C ALA A 40 11.34 -15.54 28.87
N GLY A 41 11.13 -14.46 29.63
CA GLY A 41 12.19 -13.71 30.32
C GLY A 41 12.76 -12.54 29.52
N LEU A 42 12.58 -12.51 28.19
CA LEU A 42 13.06 -11.44 27.32
C LEU A 42 12.12 -10.21 27.29
N SER A 43 11.77 -9.72 28.47
CA SER A 43 10.81 -8.61 28.63
C SER A 43 11.27 -7.30 27.99
N HIS A 44 12.58 -7.09 27.83
CA HIS A 44 13.18 -5.87 27.26
C HIS A 44 13.54 -6.02 25.77
N LEU A 45 13.25 -7.17 25.15
CA LEU A 45 13.58 -7.42 23.76
C LEU A 45 12.71 -6.56 22.85
N GLN A 46 13.34 -5.74 22.03
CA GLN A 46 12.68 -4.80 21.12
C GLN A 46 12.65 -5.33 19.68
N TYR A 47 13.67 -6.09 19.29
CA TYR A 47 13.85 -6.57 17.92
C TYR A 47 14.10 -8.07 17.90
N LEU A 48 13.26 -8.79 17.16
CA LEU A 48 13.37 -10.23 16.95
C LEU A 48 13.25 -10.54 15.46
N PHE A 49 14.34 -11.07 14.89
CA PHE A 49 14.35 -11.53 13.51
C PHE A 49 14.61 -13.03 13.49
N ILE A 50 13.69 -13.78 12.87
CA ILE A 50 13.77 -15.24 12.70
C ILE A 50 13.53 -15.54 11.22
N GLU A 51 14.38 -14.99 10.36
CA GLU A 51 14.18 -15.03 8.92
C GLU A 51 14.92 -16.20 8.27
N ASN A 52 14.50 -16.63 7.08
CA ASN A 52 15.16 -17.69 6.30
C ASN A 52 15.35 -18.98 7.11
N ASN A 53 14.25 -19.47 7.69
CA ASN A 53 14.18 -20.74 8.43
C ASN A 53 13.04 -21.58 7.84
N ASP A 54 12.80 -22.78 8.37
CA ASP A 54 11.80 -23.73 7.85
C ASP A 54 10.59 -23.87 8.79
N ILE A 55 10.23 -22.81 9.51
CA ILE A 55 9.15 -22.86 10.51
C ILE A 55 7.80 -23.00 9.80
N GLN A 56 7.05 -24.04 10.14
CA GLN A 56 5.77 -24.33 9.48
C GLN A 56 4.55 -23.83 10.27
N ALA A 57 4.67 -23.78 11.60
CA ALA A 57 3.61 -23.38 12.50
C ALA A 57 4.18 -22.68 13.73
N LEU A 58 3.38 -21.80 14.32
CA LEU A 58 3.63 -21.15 15.59
C LEU A 58 2.45 -21.44 16.53
N SER A 59 2.71 -21.47 17.82
CA SER A 59 1.67 -21.63 18.84
C SER A 59 1.26 -20.27 19.39
N LYS A 60 0.06 -20.17 19.97
CA LYS A 60 -0.36 -18.95 20.70
C LYS A 60 0.56 -18.59 21.89
N GLY A 61 1.43 -19.50 22.30
CA GLY A 61 2.39 -19.34 23.38
C GLY A 61 3.78 -18.88 22.93
N THR A 62 4.09 -18.93 21.62
CA THR A 62 5.44 -18.70 21.09
C THR A 62 6.04 -17.37 21.57
N PHE A 63 5.29 -16.26 21.50
CA PHE A 63 5.80 -14.92 21.81
C PHE A 63 5.45 -14.41 23.23
N ARG A 64 5.03 -15.30 24.13
CA ARG A 64 4.71 -14.89 25.51
C ARG A 64 5.94 -14.34 26.23
N GLY A 65 5.73 -13.22 26.94
CA GLY A 65 6.76 -12.57 27.74
C GLY A 65 7.54 -11.46 27.02
N LEU A 66 7.35 -11.30 25.71
CA LEU A 66 7.98 -10.28 24.87
C LEU A 66 7.28 -8.92 24.96
N LYS A 67 7.21 -8.36 26.17
CA LYS A 67 6.41 -7.15 26.48
C LYS A 67 6.90 -5.87 25.79
N SER A 68 8.19 -5.77 25.49
CA SER A 68 8.79 -4.61 24.83
C SER A 68 9.07 -4.81 23.34
N LEU A 69 8.55 -5.89 22.73
CA LEU A 69 8.85 -6.21 21.34
C LEU A 69 8.11 -5.28 20.39
N THR A 70 8.88 -4.53 19.61
CA THR A 70 8.35 -3.56 18.65
C THR A 70 8.48 -4.04 17.21
N HIS A 71 9.49 -4.87 16.93
CA HIS A 71 9.81 -5.37 15.59
C HIS A 71 9.94 -6.90 15.62
N LEU A 72 9.08 -7.58 14.85
CA LEU A 72 9.13 -9.01 14.62
C LEU A 72 9.19 -9.28 13.12
N SER A 73 10.21 -10.02 12.69
CA SER A 73 10.26 -10.57 11.33
C SER A 73 10.31 -12.08 11.35
N LEU A 74 9.37 -12.68 10.61
CA LEU A 74 9.29 -14.11 10.34
C LEU A 74 9.44 -14.38 8.83
N ALA A 75 10.03 -13.43 8.09
CA ALA A 75 10.13 -13.49 6.64
C ALA A 75 10.86 -14.75 6.17
N ASN A 76 10.47 -15.27 5.01
CA ASN A 76 11.07 -16.46 4.40
C ASN A 76 11.08 -17.67 5.36
N ASN A 77 9.95 -17.92 6.01
CA ASN A 77 9.61 -19.19 6.64
C ASN A 77 8.48 -19.88 5.86
N ASN A 78 8.22 -21.15 6.17
CA ASN A 78 7.17 -21.96 5.55
C ASN A 78 5.85 -21.93 6.35
N LEU A 79 5.52 -20.80 6.97
CA LEU A 79 4.37 -20.66 7.86
C LEU A 79 3.06 -20.83 7.09
N GLN A 80 2.30 -21.88 7.43
CA GLN A 80 1.05 -22.22 6.76
C GLN A 80 -0.18 -21.51 7.34
N THR A 81 -0.14 -21.23 8.64
CA THR A 81 -1.22 -20.59 9.42
C THR A 81 -0.63 -19.83 10.61
N LEU A 82 -1.38 -18.89 11.16
CA LEU A 82 -1.02 -18.15 12.36
C LEU A 82 -2.17 -18.22 13.36
N PRO A 83 -1.95 -18.63 14.62
CA PRO A 83 -3.01 -18.66 15.61
C PRO A 83 -3.62 -17.28 15.85
N ARG A 84 -4.95 -17.21 15.95
CA ARG A 84 -5.72 -15.98 16.23
C ARG A 84 -5.17 -15.13 17.39
N ASP A 85 -4.68 -15.77 18.44
CA ASP A 85 -4.17 -15.10 19.65
C ASP A 85 -2.64 -15.03 19.73
N LEU A 86 -1.92 -15.36 18.64
CA LEU A 86 -0.45 -15.40 18.60
C LEU A 86 0.19 -14.10 19.08
N PHE A 87 -0.42 -12.96 18.74
CA PHE A 87 0.11 -11.63 19.04
C PHE A 87 -0.57 -10.95 20.22
N LYS A 88 -1.57 -11.57 20.85
CA LYS A 88 -2.23 -11.02 22.04
C LYS A 88 -1.25 -10.67 23.17
N PRO A 89 -0.14 -11.42 23.40
CA PRO A 89 0.85 -11.07 24.40
C PRO A 89 1.79 -9.91 24.00
N LEU A 90 1.70 -9.39 22.77
CA LEU A 90 2.58 -8.38 22.21
C LEU A 90 1.85 -7.03 22.15
N ASP A 91 1.65 -6.44 23.33
CA ASP A 91 0.80 -5.26 23.53
C ASP A 91 1.23 -4.01 22.74
N ILE A 92 2.46 -3.97 22.21
CA ILE A 92 3.06 -2.82 21.49
C ILE A 92 3.61 -3.18 20.09
N LEU A 93 3.22 -4.33 19.52
CA LEU A 93 3.76 -4.79 18.24
C LEU A 93 3.38 -3.82 17.11
N THR A 94 4.39 -3.14 16.57
CA THR A 94 4.21 -2.06 15.60
C THR A 94 4.26 -2.55 14.15
N PHE A 95 4.99 -3.64 13.88
CA PHE A 95 5.21 -4.16 12.54
C PHE A 95 5.04 -5.68 12.49
N PHE A 96 4.17 -6.17 11.59
CA PHE A 96 3.89 -7.58 11.38
C PHE A 96 3.76 -7.93 9.89
N LEU A 97 4.51 -8.92 9.42
CA LEU A 97 4.41 -9.49 8.08
C LEU A 97 3.93 -10.95 8.18
N PRO A 98 2.60 -11.22 8.16
CA PRO A 98 2.13 -12.55 7.88
C PRO A 98 2.37 -12.86 6.41
N SER A 99 2.83 -14.06 6.10
CA SER A 99 2.93 -14.57 4.74
C SER A 99 1.55 -14.71 4.10
N PHE A 100 1.05 -13.67 3.44
CA PHE A 100 0.07 -13.83 2.37
C PHE A 100 0.81 -14.27 1.10
N SER A 101 1.09 -15.57 0.99
CA SER A 101 1.66 -16.15 -0.22
C SER A 101 0.53 -16.63 -1.13
N THR A 102 -0.11 -15.71 -1.85
CA THR A 102 -0.74 -16.14 -3.11
C THR A 102 0.39 -16.57 -4.03
N SER A 103 0.24 -17.69 -4.74
CA SER A 103 1.10 -18.07 -5.88
C SER A 103 0.91 -17.12 -7.08
N ALA A 104 0.74 -15.82 -6.81
CA ALA A 104 0.46 -14.77 -7.76
C ALA A 104 1.76 -14.38 -8.46
N HIS A 105 2.09 -15.13 -9.51
CA HIS A 105 3.21 -14.82 -10.39
C HIS A 105 2.99 -13.43 -11.00
N SER A 106 3.98 -12.54 -10.85
CA SER A 106 3.96 -11.20 -11.43
C SER A 106 2.76 -10.34 -11.03
N ALA A 107 2.38 -10.39 -9.74
CA ALA A 107 1.45 -9.43 -9.16
C ALA A 107 1.99 -8.00 -9.27
N VAL A 108 1.14 -7.08 -9.71
CA VAL A 108 1.44 -5.64 -9.84
C VAL A 108 0.76 -4.83 -8.76
N HIS A 109 -0.49 -5.18 -8.45
CA HIS A 109 -1.28 -4.47 -7.44
C HIS A 109 -2.19 -5.42 -6.66
N CYS A 110 -2.26 -5.23 -5.34
CA CYS A 110 -3.19 -5.93 -4.46
C CYS A 110 -4.06 -4.89 -3.74
N LYS A 111 -5.35 -4.83 -4.08
CA LYS A 111 -6.29 -3.86 -3.48
C LYS A 111 -7.22 -4.55 -2.49
N PRO A 112 -7.12 -4.28 -1.18
CA PRO A 112 -8.11 -4.74 -0.22
C PRO A 112 -9.39 -3.92 -0.35
N ILE A 113 -10.54 -4.58 -0.24
CA ILE A 113 -11.87 -3.95 -0.23
C ILE A 113 -12.66 -4.58 0.91
N VAL A 114 -13.11 -3.76 1.87
CA VAL A 114 -13.99 -4.20 2.95
C VAL A 114 -15.40 -3.76 2.62
N ALA A 115 -16.25 -4.72 2.25
CA ALA A 115 -17.62 -4.47 1.81
C ALA A 115 -18.55 -5.54 2.36
N GLN A 116 -19.74 -5.14 2.83
CA GLN A 116 -20.75 -6.07 3.37
C GLN A 116 -20.19 -7.01 4.44
N ASP A 117 -19.38 -6.48 5.37
CA ASP A 117 -18.69 -7.22 6.44
C ASP A 117 -17.78 -8.37 5.95
N GLN A 118 -17.37 -8.33 4.68
CA GLN A 118 -16.44 -9.26 4.07
C GLN A 118 -15.17 -8.52 3.61
N LEU A 119 -14.02 -9.18 3.75
CA LEU A 119 -12.77 -8.69 3.19
C LEU A 119 -12.51 -9.37 1.84
N TYR A 120 -12.42 -8.57 0.79
CA TYR A 120 -12.00 -8.97 -0.54
C TYR A 120 -10.60 -8.45 -0.83
N VAL A 121 -9.87 -9.14 -1.69
CA VAL A 121 -8.61 -8.67 -2.25
C VAL A 121 -8.63 -8.88 -3.74
N VAL A 122 -8.52 -7.79 -4.50
CA VAL A 122 -8.32 -7.82 -5.95
C VAL A 122 -6.83 -7.89 -6.22
N VAL A 123 -6.39 -8.93 -6.91
CA VAL A 123 -4.99 -9.17 -7.27
C VAL A 123 -4.83 -9.01 -8.77
N ALA A 124 -4.17 -7.93 -9.19
CA ALA A 124 -3.81 -7.67 -10.57
C ALA A 124 -2.46 -8.31 -10.89
N GLN A 125 -2.39 -9.05 -12.01
CA GLN A 125 -1.18 -9.75 -12.44
C GLN A 125 -0.93 -9.54 -13.94
N LEU A 126 0.35 -9.48 -14.32
CA LEU A 126 0.77 -9.42 -15.73
C LEU A 126 0.72 -10.79 -16.41
N PHE A 127 0.84 -11.87 -15.64
CA PHE A 127 0.87 -13.24 -16.14
C PHE A 127 -0.09 -14.11 -15.32
N GLY A 128 -0.69 -15.11 -15.96
CA GLY A 128 -1.65 -16.03 -15.32
C GLY A 128 -3.08 -15.51 -15.22
N GLY A 129 -3.31 -14.20 -15.41
CA GLY A 129 -4.63 -13.57 -15.24
C GLY A 129 -4.77 -12.95 -13.85
N SER A 130 -5.74 -12.05 -13.68
CA SER A 130 -6.02 -11.36 -12.42
C SER A 130 -7.20 -12.02 -11.71
N TYR A 131 -7.24 -11.95 -10.38
CA TYR A 131 -8.23 -12.68 -9.57
C TYR A 131 -8.78 -11.86 -8.42
N ILE A 132 -9.93 -12.30 -7.90
CA ILE A 132 -10.53 -11.77 -6.67
C ILE A 132 -10.55 -12.88 -5.63
N TYR A 133 -10.02 -12.56 -4.46
CA TYR A 133 -10.04 -13.40 -3.28
C TYR A 133 -10.99 -12.83 -2.24
N ARG A 134 -11.55 -13.69 -1.40
CA ARG A 134 -12.34 -13.33 -0.23
C ARG A 134 -11.74 -13.99 1.00
N TRP A 135 -11.67 -13.27 2.10
CA TRP A 135 -11.33 -13.84 3.40
C TRP A 135 -12.47 -14.74 3.89
N ASP A 136 -12.16 -15.99 4.19
CA ASP A 136 -13.10 -16.93 4.77
C ASP A 136 -12.76 -17.14 6.25
N THR A 137 -13.64 -16.65 7.12
CA THR A 137 -13.47 -16.74 8.58
C THR A 137 -13.59 -18.15 9.13
N ALA A 138 -14.21 -19.09 8.41
CA ALA A 138 -14.36 -20.47 8.87
C ALA A 138 -13.06 -21.26 8.70
N VAL A 139 -12.28 -20.94 7.66
CA VAL A 139 -11.01 -21.62 7.35
C VAL A 139 -9.78 -20.74 7.55
N ASP A 140 -9.98 -19.50 8.01
CA ASP A 140 -8.93 -18.51 8.34
C ASP A 140 -7.96 -18.25 7.19
N LYS A 141 -8.50 -18.22 5.96
CA LYS A 141 -7.72 -18.13 4.71
C LYS A 141 -8.44 -17.32 3.65
N PHE A 142 -7.68 -16.76 2.73
CA PHE A 142 -8.21 -16.23 1.49
C PHE A 142 -8.55 -17.36 0.52
N ILE A 143 -9.78 -17.33 0.02
CA ILE A 143 -10.26 -18.22 -1.04
C ILE A 143 -10.40 -17.42 -2.34
N LYS A 144 -9.92 -17.98 -3.44
CA LYS A 144 -10.18 -17.40 -4.77
C LYS A 144 -11.67 -17.58 -5.07
N ILE A 145 -12.37 -16.47 -5.33
CA ILE A 145 -13.82 -16.50 -5.62
C ILE A 145 -14.14 -16.14 -7.07
N GLN A 146 -13.23 -15.45 -7.78
CA GLN A 146 -13.53 -14.98 -9.13
C GLN A 146 -12.27 -14.78 -9.98
N ASP A 147 -12.39 -15.08 -11.27
CA ASP A 147 -11.46 -14.73 -12.33
C ASP A 147 -11.83 -13.39 -12.98
N ILE A 148 -10.84 -12.56 -13.26
CA ILE A 148 -11.01 -11.33 -14.05
C ILE A 148 -10.71 -11.67 -15.52
N ASP A 149 -11.61 -11.24 -16.40
CA ASP A 149 -11.53 -11.51 -17.83
C ASP A 149 -10.22 -10.96 -18.45
N SER A 150 -9.34 -11.87 -18.83
CA SER A 150 -8.02 -11.57 -19.41
C SER A 150 -8.10 -10.99 -20.83
N GLN A 151 -9.25 -11.05 -21.49
CA GLN A 151 -9.45 -10.38 -22.77
C GLN A 151 -9.63 -8.87 -22.58
N LYS A 152 -10.26 -8.46 -21.46
CA LYS A 152 -10.48 -7.05 -21.09
C LYS A 152 -9.30 -6.44 -20.35
N ILE A 153 -8.74 -7.17 -19.40
CA ILE A 153 -7.58 -6.75 -18.59
C ILE A 153 -6.38 -7.61 -18.96
N ARG A 154 -5.42 -7.00 -19.65
CA ARG A 154 -4.20 -7.64 -20.18
C ARG A 154 -2.94 -7.19 -19.48
N LYS A 155 -2.77 -5.90 -19.20
CA LYS A 155 -1.58 -5.35 -18.53
C LYS A 155 -2.00 -4.38 -17.42
N PRO A 156 -2.61 -4.91 -16.34
CA PRO A 156 -3.05 -4.07 -15.25
C PRO A 156 -1.85 -3.36 -14.59
N ASN A 157 -2.00 -2.08 -14.27
CA ASN A 157 -0.95 -1.28 -13.65
C ASN A 157 -1.36 -0.71 -12.29
N ASP A 158 -2.63 -0.35 -12.12
CA ASP A 158 -3.15 0.25 -10.89
C ASP A 158 -4.59 -0.21 -10.61
N ILE A 159 -4.99 -0.19 -9.34
CA ILE A 159 -6.35 -0.49 -8.89
C ILE A 159 -6.82 0.57 -7.89
N GLU A 160 -7.97 1.18 -8.19
CA GLU A 160 -8.66 2.07 -7.25
C GLU A 160 -10.02 1.51 -6.83
N ALA A 161 -10.38 1.67 -5.57
CA ALA A 161 -11.64 1.14 -5.01
C ALA A 161 -12.38 2.23 -4.25
N PHE A 162 -13.68 2.35 -4.49
CA PHE A 162 -14.48 3.46 -4.00
C PHE A 162 -15.96 3.07 -3.92
N GLN A 163 -16.73 3.94 -3.27
CA GLN A 163 -18.17 3.79 -3.12
C GLN A 163 -18.89 4.95 -3.80
N ILE A 164 -19.99 4.66 -4.49
CA ILE A 164 -20.90 5.67 -5.05
C ILE A 164 -22.32 5.26 -4.66
N GLU A 165 -23.05 6.15 -3.98
CA GLU A 165 -24.46 5.92 -3.63
C GLU A 165 -24.70 4.60 -2.86
N GLY A 166 -23.73 4.17 -2.04
CA GLY A 166 -23.80 2.93 -1.27
C GLY A 166 -23.25 1.70 -1.98
N ASP A 167 -23.09 1.74 -3.30
CA ASP A 167 -22.55 0.65 -4.10
C ASP A 167 -21.01 0.66 -4.13
N TRP A 168 -20.40 -0.50 -3.95
CA TRP A 168 -18.95 -0.68 -4.04
C TRP A 168 -18.48 -0.91 -5.47
N TYR A 169 -17.42 -0.23 -5.84
CA TYR A 169 -16.76 -0.36 -7.13
C TYR A 169 -15.25 -0.51 -6.96
N PHE A 170 -14.62 -1.14 -7.95
CA PHE A 170 -13.19 -0.94 -8.20
C PHE A 170 -12.95 -0.77 -9.69
N VAL A 171 -11.87 -0.11 -10.03
CA VAL A 171 -11.41 0.11 -11.40
C VAL A 171 -9.97 -0.40 -11.52
N ILE A 172 -9.66 -1.05 -12.64
CA ILE A 172 -8.31 -1.49 -12.97
C ILE A 172 -7.83 -0.70 -14.17
N ALA A 173 -6.75 0.07 -14.00
CA ALA A 173 -6.07 0.73 -15.11
C ALA A 173 -5.29 -0.29 -15.95
N ASP A 174 -5.48 -0.29 -17.27
CA ASP A 174 -4.76 -1.18 -18.19
C ASP A 174 -3.77 -0.41 -19.07
N SER A 175 -2.49 -0.78 -18.98
CA SER A 175 -1.39 -0.13 -19.70
C SER A 175 -1.19 -0.65 -21.13
N SER A 176 -2.03 -1.59 -21.58
CA SER A 176 -2.01 -2.10 -22.95
C SER A 176 -3.08 -1.44 -23.81
N LYS A 177 -2.78 -1.27 -25.11
CA LYS A 177 -3.75 -0.74 -26.07
C LYS A 177 -4.92 -1.68 -26.35
N ALA A 178 -4.73 -3.00 -26.19
CA ALA A 178 -5.74 -4.00 -26.51
C ALA A 178 -6.66 -4.32 -25.33
N GLY A 179 -6.20 -4.04 -24.11
CA GLY A 179 -7.06 -3.99 -22.93
C GLY A 179 -7.74 -2.64 -22.82
N SER A 180 -8.63 -2.52 -21.83
CA SER A 180 -9.29 -1.26 -21.50
C SER A 180 -9.43 -1.11 -19.99
N THR A 181 -9.18 0.09 -19.48
CA THR A 181 -9.45 0.40 -18.08
C THR A 181 -10.90 0.08 -17.76
N SER A 182 -11.13 -0.83 -16.81
CA SER A 182 -12.44 -1.42 -16.60
C SER A 182 -12.92 -1.23 -15.17
N LEU A 183 -14.13 -0.70 -15.04
CA LEU A 183 -14.85 -0.55 -13.78
C LEU A 183 -15.67 -1.82 -13.50
N TYR A 184 -15.61 -2.28 -12.27
CA TYR A 184 -16.37 -3.41 -11.75
C TYR A 184 -17.22 -2.97 -10.56
N ARG A 185 -18.43 -3.52 -10.46
CA ARG A 185 -19.38 -3.24 -9.37
C ARG A 185 -19.60 -4.50 -8.53
N LEU A 186 -19.62 -4.33 -7.21
CA LEU A 186 -20.01 -5.39 -6.29
C LEU A 186 -21.52 -5.68 -6.44
N ASN A 187 -21.84 -6.93 -6.73
CA ASN A 187 -23.17 -7.50 -6.60
C ASN A 187 -23.17 -8.56 -5.48
N GLN A 188 -24.26 -9.31 -5.32
CA GLN A 188 -24.45 -10.25 -4.20
C GLN A 188 -23.27 -11.23 -3.97
N ASN A 189 -22.65 -11.73 -5.05
CA ASN A 189 -21.69 -12.84 -4.96
C ASN A 189 -20.28 -12.51 -5.48
N GLY A 190 -20.02 -11.27 -5.92
CA GLY A 190 -18.75 -10.91 -6.54
C GLY A 190 -18.79 -9.59 -7.30
N PHE A 191 -17.71 -9.27 -8.01
CA PHE A 191 -17.56 -8.01 -8.74
C PHE A 191 -17.69 -8.23 -10.24
N TYR A 192 -18.62 -7.52 -10.89
CA TYR A 192 -18.90 -7.72 -12.31
C TYR A 192 -18.61 -6.47 -13.12
N SER A 193 -18.16 -6.67 -14.36
CA SER A 193 -17.88 -5.59 -15.32
C SER A 193 -19.07 -4.64 -15.41
N HIS A 194 -18.82 -3.35 -15.15
CA HIS A 194 -19.82 -2.30 -15.15
C HIS A 194 -19.63 -1.33 -16.32
N GLN A 195 -18.39 -0.94 -16.61
CA GLN A 195 -18.07 -0.01 -17.69
C GLN A 195 -16.61 -0.17 -18.14
N ALA A 196 -16.36 -0.10 -19.45
CA ALA A 196 -15.02 0.08 -20.00
C ALA A 196 -14.76 1.57 -20.28
N LEU A 197 -13.56 2.03 -19.98
CA LEU A 197 -13.12 3.41 -20.07
C LEU A 197 -11.86 3.49 -20.94
N HIS A 198 -11.68 4.64 -21.58
CA HIS A 198 -10.44 5.05 -22.23
C HIS A 198 -9.81 4.02 -23.20
N ALA A 199 -10.65 3.40 -24.04
CA ALA A 199 -10.22 2.40 -25.02
C ALA A 199 -9.03 2.88 -25.88
N TRP A 200 -8.11 1.95 -26.19
CA TRP A 200 -6.90 2.16 -27.01
C TRP A 200 -5.79 3.02 -26.40
N HIS A 201 -5.92 3.38 -25.13
CA HIS A 201 -4.91 4.12 -24.38
C HIS A 201 -4.05 3.18 -23.52
N ARG A 202 -2.93 3.70 -23.03
CA ARG A 202 -2.02 2.97 -22.14
C ARG A 202 -2.10 3.60 -20.76
N ASP A 203 -3.13 3.24 -20.03
CA ASP A 203 -3.45 3.84 -18.74
C ASP A 203 -2.49 3.33 -17.67
N THR A 204 -1.92 4.26 -16.92
CA THR A 204 -0.89 3.98 -15.91
C THR A 204 -1.43 4.07 -14.49
N ASP A 205 -2.41 4.92 -14.24
CA ASP A 205 -2.97 5.14 -12.90
C ASP A 205 -4.40 5.63 -13.01
N VAL A 206 -5.20 5.31 -12.00
CA VAL A 206 -6.58 5.78 -11.90
C VAL A 206 -6.84 6.29 -10.48
N GLU A 207 -7.34 7.52 -10.39
CA GLU A 207 -7.60 8.17 -9.11
C GLU A 207 -9.08 8.53 -9.00
N TYR A 208 -9.70 8.06 -7.92
CA TYR A 208 -11.05 8.49 -7.55
C TYR A 208 -11.01 9.75 -6.72
N VAL A 209 -11.80 10.75 -7.13
CA VAL A 209 -11.97 12.00 -6.40
C VAL A 209 -13.44 12.41 -6.36
N GLU A 210 -13.83 13.11 -5.30
CA GLU A 210 -15.17 13.72 -5.22
C GLU A 210 -15.04 15.23 -5.06
N ASN A 211 -15.23 15.96 -6.15
CA ASN A 211 -15.24 17.44 -6.14
C ASN A 211 -16.67 17.95 -6.25
N ASP A 212 -17.04 18.93 -5.44
CA ASP A 212 -18.38 19.55 -5.43
C ASP A 212 -19.52 18.52 -5.30
N GLY A 213 -19.32 17.46 -4.51
CA GLY A 213 -20.31 16.38 -4.31
C GLY A 213 -20.51 15.48 -5.53
N LYS A 214 -19.63 15.57 -6.54
CA LYS A 214 -19.69 14.78 -7.78
C LYS A 214 -18.51 13.81 -7.84
N PRO A 215 -18.78 12.50 -7.89
CA PRO A 215 -17.75 11.49 -8.10
C PRO A 215 -17.09 11.65 -9.46
N ARG A 216 -15.76 11.56 -9.50
CA ARG A 216 -14.93 11.61 -10.71
C ARG A 216 -13.84 10.55 -10.67
N LEU A 217 -13.45 10.13 -11.87
CA LEU A 217 -12.21 9.37 -12.09
C LEU A 217 -11.25 10.25 -12.88
N ILE A 218 -9.99 10.24 -12.48
CA ILE A 218 -8.90 10.82 -13.23
C ILE A 218 -8.03 9.66 -13.71
N ILE A 219 -7.82 9.56 -15.01
CA ILE A 219 -7.02 8.48 -15.62
C ILE A 219 -5.78 9.10 -16.22
N SER A 220 -4.62 8.60 -15.82
CA SER A 220 -3.32 8.96 -16.39
C SER A 220 -2.92 7.95 -17.44
N SER A 221 -2.31 8.42 -18.54
CA SER A 221 -1.91 7.53 -19.64
C SER A 221 -0.61 8.00 -20.27
N SER A 222 0.12 7.06 -20.88
CA SER A 222 1.38 7.37 -21.58
C SER A 222 1.13 8.39 -22.71
N SER A 223 1.94 9.46 -22.73
CA SER A 223 1.94 10.51 -23.75
C SER A 223 0.62 11.29 -23.91
N GLN A 224 -0.22 11.29 -22.87
CA GLN A 224 -1.47 12.05 -22.81
C GLN A 224 -1.53 12.89 -21.54
N ALA A 225 -2.40 13.90 -21.54
CA ALA A 225 -2.80 14.58 -20.32
C ALA A 225 -3.78 13.70 -19.51
N PRO A 226 -3.82 13.79 -18.17
CA PRO A 226 -4.80 13.04 -17.40
C PRO A 226 -6.22 13.45 -17.77
N VAL A 227 -7.07 12.47 -18.07
CA VAL A 227 -8.46 12.69 -18.46
C VAL A 227 -9.38 12.61 -17.25
N ILE A 228 -10.43 13.42 -17.24
CA ILE A 228 -11.44 13.48 -16.19
C ILE A 228 -12.73 12.85 -16.72
N TYR A 229 -13.23 11.87 -15.98
CA TYR A 229 -14.59 11.37 -16.14
C TYR A 229 -15.44 11.77 -14.93
N GLN A 230 -16.69 12.18 -15.17
CA GLN A 230 -17.65 12.52 -14.11
C GLN A 230 -18.77 11.48 -14.06
N TRP A 231 -19.16 11.06 -12.86
CA TRP A 231 -20.30 10.16 -12.68
C TRP A 231 -21.61 10.81 -13.12
N SER A 232 -22.33 10.14 -14.01
CA SER A 232 -23.69 10.46 -14.41
C SER A 232 -24.67 9.61 -13.60
N ARG A 233 -25.43 10.25 -12.70
CA ARG A 233 -26.47 9.55 -11.92
C ARG A 233 -27.57 8.96 -12.80
N ALA A 234 -27.89 9.62 -13.91
CA ALA A 234 -28.90 9.17 -14.85
C ALA A 234 -28.50 7.88 -15.59
N GLN A 235 -27.23 7.79 -16.01
CA GLN A 235 -26.71 6.64 -16.74
C GLN A 235 -26.08 5.58 -15.82
N LYS A 236 -25.85 5.94 -14.55
CA LYS A 236 -25.02 5.17 -13.60
C LYS A 236 -23.68 4.78 -14.22
N GLN A 237 -23.04 5.72 -14.91
CA GLN A 237 -21.78 5.53 -15.64
C GLN A 237 -20.91 6.78 -15.54
N PHE A 238 -19.60 6.61 -15.69
CA PHE A 238 -18.65 7.70 -15.84
C PHE A 238 -18.66 8.23 -17.27
N VAL A 239 -18.90 9.53 -17.46
CA VAL A 239 -18.88 10.18 -18.77
C VAL A 239 -17.67 11.10 -18.90
N PRO A 240 -17.02 11.18 -20.09
CA PRO A 240 -15.92 12.11 -20.30
C PRO A 240 -16.31 13.55 -19.97
N GLN A 241 -15.43 14.27 -19.30
CA GLN A 241 -15.69 15.64 -18.83
C GLN A 241 -14.60 16.64 -19.25
N GLY A 242 -13.35 16.18 -19.42
CA GLY A 242 -12.24 17.05 -19.82
C GLY A 242 -10.89 16.47 -19.43
N GLU A 243 -9.90 17.33 -19.24
CA GLU A 243 -8.51 16.98 -18.90
C GLU A 243 -8.01 17.79 -17.70
N VAL A 244 -7.00 17.27 -16.99
CA VAL A 244 -6.30 17.95 -15.90
C VAL A 244 -5.16 18.80 -16.49
N GLY A 245 -5.51 19.96 -17.03
CA GLY A 245 -4.55 20.86 -17.68
C GLY A 245 -3.90 20.22 -18.93
N GLU A 246 -2.73 20.71 -19.31
CA GLU A 246 -2.03 20.30 -20.56
C GLU A 246 -0.78 19.43 -20.29
N MET A 247 -0.69 18.86 -19.09
CA MET A 247 0.51 18.17 -18.64
C MET A 247 0.57 16.74 -19.17
N LEU A 248 1.43 16.51 -20.16
CA LEU A 248 1.65 15.18 -20.75
C LEU A 248 2.54 14.28 -19.87
N ASP A 249 2.43 12.96 -20.10
CA ASP A 249 3.26 11.91 -19.49
C ASP A 249 3.20 11.88 -17.95
N VAL A 250 2.08 12.36 -17.38
CA VAL A 250 1.75 12.13 -15.97
C VAL A 250 1.63 10.63 -15.76
N GLN A 251 2.42 10.09 -14.83
CA GLN A 251 2.47 8.66 -14.51
C GLN A 251 1.43 8.27 -13.47
N MET A 252 1.18 9.16 -12.51
CA MET A 252 0.32 8.91 -11.36
C MET A 252 -0.31 10.22 -10.90
N VAL A 253 -1.58 10.15 -10.50
CA VAL A 253 -2.32 11.23 -9.85
C VAL A 253 -2.74 10.76 -8.47
N LYS A 254 -2.48 11.58 -7.45
CA LYS A 254 -3.01 11.33 -6.10
C LYS A 254 -3.63 12.60 -5.53
N HIS A 255 -4.80 12.48 -4.92
CA HIS A 255 -5.47 13.63 -4.35
C HIS A 255 -5.17 13.80 -2.85
N PHE A 256 -5.31 15.04 -2.39
CA PHE A 256 -5.40 15.33 -0.96
C PHE A 256 -6.32 16.52 -0.72
N ARG A 257 -6.72 16.71 0.54
CA ARG A 257 -7.51 17.85 0.97
C ARG A 257 -6.71 18.64 2.00
N ALA A 258 -6.72 19.96 1.85
CA ALA A 258 -6.26 20.89 2.88
C ALA A 258 -7.41 21.84 3.19
N LYS A 259 -7.90 21.80 4.44
CA LYS A 259 -9.17 22.42 4.84
C LYS A 259 -10.32 22.01 3.91
N ARG A 260 -10.90 22.98 3.18
CA ARG A 260 -12.02 22.77 2.24
C ARG A 260 -11.57 22.64 0.79
N GLU A 261 -10.30 22.94 0.52
CA GLU A 261 -9.72 22.91 -0.81
C GLU A 261 -9.26 21.50 -1.17
N GLN A 262 -9.30 21.18 -2.45
CA GLN A 262 -8.89 19.88 -2.97
C GLN A 262 -7.77 20.05 -3.97
N PHE A 263 -6.79 19.15 -3.87
CA PHE A 263 -5.57 19.22 -4.65
C PHE A 263 -5.29 17.87 -5.29
N LEU A 264 -4.55 17.91 -6.40
CA LEU A 264 -3.94 16.75 -7.00
C LEU A 264 -2.43 16.93 -7.05
N CYS A 265 -1.73 15.83 -6.84
CA CYS A 265 -0.31 15.66 -7.09
C CYS A 265 -0.15 14.91 -8.41
N LEU A 266 0.47 15.54 -9.40
CA LEU A 266 0.72 14.99 -10.73
C LEU A 266 2.18 14.54 -10.82
N SER A 267 2.41 13.22 -10.83
CA SER A 267 3.75 12.63 -10.88
C SER A 267 4.27 12.53 -12.32
N ARG A 268 5.51 12.96 -12.58
CA ARG A 268 6.24 12.65 -13.83
C ARG A 268 7.53 11.93 -13.53
N TYR A 269 7.95 11.05 -14.42
CA TYR A 269 9.25 10.38 -14.33
C TYR A 269 10.41 11.38 -14.42
N ILE A 270 10.38 12.28 -15.40
CA ILE A 270 11.40 13.33 -15.60
C ILE A 270 10.73 14.68 -15.90
N GLY A 271 11.51 15.75 -15.77
CA GLY A 271 10.99 17.12 -15.82
C GLY A 271 10.47 17.50 -14.44
N ASP A 272 9.28 18.10 -14.40
CA ASP A 272 8.70 18.60 -13.16
C ASP A 272 7.32 18.00 -12.87
N SER A 273 7.16 17.43 -11.68
CA SER A 273 5.87 17.14 -11.09
C SER A 273 5.13 18.40 -10.66
N LYS A 274 3.80 18.30 -10.52
CA LYS A 274 2.96 19.46 -10.20
C LYS A 274 2.00 19.18 -9.05
N VAL A 275 1.67 20.22 -8.30
CA VAL A 275 0.51 20.28 -7.41
C VAL A 275 -0.49 21.24 -8.03
N VAL A 276 -1.72 20.78 -8.24
CA VAL A 276 -2.80 21.57 -8.80
C VAL A 276 -3.98 21.62 -7.82
N ARG A 277 -4.73 22.72 -7.80
CA ARG A 277 -5.89 22.93 -6.92
C ARG A 277 -7.17 23.00 -7.74
N TRP A 278 -8.23 22.41 -7.21
CA TRP A 278 -9.58 22.54 -7.76
C TRP A 278 -10.13 23.93 -7.50
N GLU A 279 -10.56 24.66 -8.54
CA GLU A 279 -11.17 25.99 -8.38
C GLU A 279 -12.68 26.01 -8.65
N GLY A 280 -13.32 24.85 -8.73
CA GLY A 280 -14.67 24.74 -9.25
C GLY A 280 -14.70 24.86 -10.78
N GLN A 281 -15.91 24.93 -11.35
CA GLN A 281 -16.13 25.01 -12.81
C GLN A 281 -15.36 23.94 -13.61
N GLN A 282 -15.14 22.78 -13.02
CA GLN A 282 -14.52 21.65 -13.69
C GLN A 282 -13.03 21.82 -14.07
N ARG A 283 -12.29 22.71 -13.38
CA ARG A 283 -10.88 22.97 -13.69
C ARG A 283 -9.93 22.83 -12.50
N PHE A 284 -8.71 22.44 -12.81
CA PHE A 284 -7.56 22.46 -11.90
C PHE A 284 -6.58 23.56 -12.31
N VAL A 285 -6.02 24.27 -11.33
CA VAL A 285 -5.04 25.34 -11.54
C VAL A 285 -3.73 24.98 -10.84
N GLU A 286 -2.60 25.21 -11.50
CA GLU A 286 -1.28 24.94 -10.93
C GLU A 286 -0.99 25.82 -9.71
N VAL A 287 -0.51 25.19 -8.65
CA VAL A 287 -0.13 25.86 -7.39
C VAL A 287 1.37 25.78 -7.16
N GLN A 288 1.98 24.64 -7.51
CA GLN A 288 3.38 24.40 -7.27
C GLN A 288 3.96 23.42 -8.29
N THR A 289 5.22 23.65 -8.65
CA THR A 289 6.01 22.76 -9.48
C THR A 289 7.17 22.20 -8.65
N LEU A 290 7.46 20.90 -8.78
CA LEU A 290 8.49 20.17 -8.04
C LEU A 290 9.32 19.31 -9.00
N PRO A 291 10.66 19.41 -9.01
CA PRO A 291 11.48 18.72 -9.98
C PRO A 291 11.50 17.21 -9.74
N SER A 292 11.26 16.44 -10.79
CA SER A 292 11.26 14.97 -10.78
C SER A 292 12.53 14.40 -11.40
N ARG A 293 13.17 13.49 -10.67
CA ARG A 293 14.41 12.82 -11.06
C ARG A 293 14.21 11.31 -11.05
N GLY A 294 13.57 10.79 -12.10
CA GLY A 294 13.15 9.39 -12.16
C GLY A 294 12.05 9.09 -11.14
N SER A 295 11.04 9.96 -11.03
CA SER A 295 9.97 9.79 -10.03
C SER A 295 8.86 8.87 -10.54
N MET A 296 8.64 7.77 -9.82
CA MET A 296 7.50 6.88 -10.05
C MET A 296 6.34 7.14 -9.08
N VAL A 297 6.55 7.97 -8.05
CA VAL A 297 5.59 8.18 -6.97
C VAL A 297 5.68 9.61 -6.43
N MET A 298 4.52 10.25 -6.32
CA MET A 298 4.32 11.54 -5.67
C MET A 298 3.07 11.40 -4.80
N GLN A 299 3.28 11.01 -3.54
CA GLN A 299 2.19 10.57 -2.66
C GLN A 299 1.97 11.57 -1.53
N PRO A 300 0.82 12.25 -1.49
CA PRO A 300 0.40 12.97 -0.29
C PRO A 300 -0.01 11.99 0.81
N PHE A 301 0.33 12.30 2.06
CA PHE A 301 -0.10 11.53 3.23
C PHE A 301 -0.23 12.42 4.45
N ALA A 302 -1.12 12.07 5.37
CA ALA A 302 -1.31 12.82 6.61
C ALA A 302 -0.83 11.99 7.81
N VAL A 303 -0.23 12.67 8.78
CA VAL A 303 0.08 12.10 10.10
C VAL A 303 -0.41 13.07 11.16
N GLY A 304 -1.43 12.67 11.91
CA GLY A 304 -2.18 13.58 12.77
C GLY A 304 -2.79 14.72 11.96
N GLN A 305 -2.51 15.97 12.38
CA GLN A 305 -2.97 17.18 11.67
C GLN A 305 -2.00 17.68 10.59
N ARG A 306 -0.84 17.03 10.43
CA ARG A 306 0.18 17.47 9.47
C ARG A 306 0.01 16.76 8.15
N GLN A 307 -0.04 17.54 7.07
CA GLN A 307 -0.07 17.04 5.70
C GLN A 307 1.34 17.04 5.13
N TYR A 308 1.75 15.88 4.61
CA TYR A 308 3.05 15.66 3.99
C TYR A 308 2.88 15.24 2.52
N LEU A 309 4.00 15.25 1.81
CA LEU A 309 4.12 14.77 0.45
C LEU A 309 5.47 14.08 0.28
N ALA A 310 5.47 12.82 -0.15
CA ALA A 310 6.69 12.10 -0.52
C ALA A 310 6.83 12.08 -2.06
N LEU A 311 7.89 12.70 -2.57
CA LEU A 311 8.29 12.64 -3.98
C LEU A 311 9.47 11.67 -4.11
N GLY A 312 9.19 10.50 -4.66
CA GLY A 312 10.18 9.45 -4.89
C GLY A 312 11.17 9.82 -5.99
N SER A 313 12.35 9.22 -5.95
CA SER A 313 13.37 9.40 -6.99
C SER A 313 14.19 8.12 -7.18
N ASP A 314 14.31 7.68 -8.44
CA ASP A 314 15.21 6.58 -8.81
C ASP A 314 16.66 7.07 -9.01
N PHE A 315 16.89 8.39 -9.17
CA PHE A 315 18.21 8.97 -9.46
C PHE A 315 18.85 9.77 -8.31
N SER A 316 18.10 10.04 -7.25
CA SER A 316 18.53 10.85 -6.10
C SER A 316 17.76 10.46 -4.83
N PHE A 317 17.81 11.28 -3.78
CA PHE A 317 17.01 11.06 -2.58
C PHE A 317 15.52 11.25 -2.84
N THR A 318 14.70 10.46 -2.13
CA THR A 318 13.28 10.77 -2.00
C THR A 318 13.15 12.03 -1.14
N HIS A 319 12.38 13.01 -1.61
CA HIS A 319 12.14 14.23 -0.87
C HIS A 319 10.77 14.16 -0.18
N VAL A 320 10.74 14.40 1.13
CA VAL A 320 9.53 14.61 1.91
C VAL A 320 9.34 16.10 2.10
N TYR A 321 8.12 16.56 1.83
CA TYR A 321 7.70 17.94 2.02
C TYR A 321 6.60 18.01 3.06
N LEU A 322 6.53 19.14 3.76
CA LEU A 322 5.49 19.48 4.73
C LEU A 322 4.62 20.58 4.13
N TRP A 323 3.30 20.43 4.25
CA TRP A 323 2.34 21.43 3.80
C TRP A 323 2.38 22.67 4.69
N GLU A 324 2.58 23.85 4.08
CA GLU A 324 2.50 25.15 4.73
C GLU A 324 1.14 25.79 4.42
N GLU A 325 0.26 25.79 5.42
CA GLU A 325 -1.13 26.20 5.26
C GLU A 325 -1.29 27.68 4.83
N GLU A 326 -0.41 28.57 5.30
CA GLU A 326 -0.43 29.99 4.95
C GLU A 326 -0.08 30.24 3.47
N LYS A 327 0.85 29.44 2.93
CA LYS A 327 1.33 29.58 1.55
C LYS A 327 0.57 28.69 0.57
N GLN A 328 -0.23 27.75 1.08
CA GLN A 328 -0.89 26.70 0.30
C GLN A 328 0.11 25.95 -0.60
N LYS A 329 1.30 25.65 -0.07
CA LYS A 329 2.41 25.00 -0.79
C LYS A 329 3.14 24.00 0.11
N PHE A 330 3.82 23.06 -0.51
CA PHE A 330 4.71 22.12 0.16
C PHE A 330 6.12 22.71 0.29
N ALA A 331 6.65 22.77 1.51
CA ALA A 331 8.03 23.15 1.78
C ALA A 331 8.89 21.90 2.04
N LYS A 332 10.17 21.93 1.64
CA LYS A 332 11.09 20.81 1.89
C LYS A 332 11.16 20.55 3.40
N PHE A 333 11.06 19.27 3.79
CA PHE A 333 11.03 18.87 5.19
C PHE A 333 12.15 17.88 5.52
N GLN A 334 12.25 16.78 4.78
CA GLN A 334 13.22 15.72 5.05
C GLN A 334 13.60 14.99 3.76
N GLU A 335 14.75 14.33 3.76
CA GLU A 335 15.18 13.43 2.69
C GLU A 335 15.21 11.98 3.19
N LEU A 336 14.74 11.05 2.36
CA LEU A 336 14.75 9.61 2.63
C LEU A 336 15.62 8.91 1.59
N SER A 337 16.40 7.93 2.05
CA SER A 337 17.18 7.05 1.17
C SER A 337 16.39 5.77 0.90
N VAL A 338 15.53 5.82 -0.12
CA VAL A 338 14.78 4.65 -0.62
C VAL A 338 15.22 4.41 -2.05
N GLN A 339 15.75 3.22 -2.34
CA GLN A 339 16.14 2.89 -3.71
C GLN A 339 14.89 2.56 -4.53
N ALA A 340 14.69 3.23 -5.66
CA ALA A 340 13.59 2.97 -6.59
C ALA A 340 12.20 2.84 -5.91
N PRO A 341 11.73 3.87 -5.20
CA PRO A 341 10.46 3.83 -4.48
C PRO A 341 9.27 3.68 -5.45
N ARG A 342 8.26 2.89 -5.07
CA ARG A 342 7.05 2.68 -5.89
C ARG A 342 5.75 3.13 -5.23
N ALA A 343 5.75 3.27 -3.92
CA ALA A 343 4.62 3.79 -3.16
C ALA A 343 5.12 4.41 -1.86
N PHE A 344 4.28 5.22 -1.24
CA PHE A 344 4.38 5.56 0.17
C PHE A 344 3.02 5.31 0.81
N ARG A 345 2.98 4.72 2.00
CA ARG A 345 1.70 4.51 2.70
C ARG A 345 1.85 4.80 4.17
N ALA A 346 1.14 5.84 4.63
CA ALA A 346 0.97 6.05 6.05
C ALA A 346 0.07 4.95 6.61
N VAL A 347 0.55 4.28 7.65
CA VAL A 347 -0.19 3.25 8.38
C VAL A 347 -0.36 3.74 9.80
N PRO A 348 -1.56 4.16 10.19
CA PRO A 348 -1.84 4.45 11.59
C PRO A 348 -1.90 3.12 12.34
N ALA A 349 -0.92 2.87 13.21
CA ALA A 349 -1.00 1.86 14.26
C ALA A 349 -1.29 2.60 15.58
N ALA A 350 -2.06 2.00 16.48
CA ALA A 350 -2.71 2.67 17.62
C ALA A 350 -1.85 3.75 18.33
N ASP A 351 -0.57 3.44 18.57
CA ASP A 351 0.39 4.24 19.31
C ASP A 351 1.64 4.61 18.50
N VAL A 352 1.70 4.22 17.22
CA VAL A 352 2.82 4.54 16.31
C VAL A 352 2.32 4.91 14.92
N GLN A 353 2.82 6.04 14.42
CA GLN A 353 2.58 6.47 13.06
C GLN A 353 3.70 5.94 12.16
N LEU A 354 3.37 5.08 11.20
CA LEU A 354 4.34 4.47 10.30
C LEU A 354 4.19 4.99 8.87
N LEU A 355 5.29 4.99 8.14
CA LEU A 355 5.32 5.21 6.70
C LEU A 355 6.02 4.04 6.02
N LEU A 356 5.28 3.25 5.26
CA LEU A 356 5.82 2.20 4.42
C LEU A 356 6.35 2.80 3.12
N ALA A 357 7.51 2.35 2.68
CA ALA A 357 8.16 2.77 1.45
C ALA A 357 8.66 1.54 0.66
N PRO A 358 7.78 0.90 -0.15
CA PRO A 358 8.17 -0.20 -1.01
C PRO A 358 9.24 0.19 -2.02
N SER A 359 10.26 -0.67 -2.13
CA SER A 359 11.38 -0.53 -3.07
C SER A 359 11.24 -1.55 -4.19
N PHE A 360 11.50 -1.12 -5.43
CA PHE A 360 11.52 -2.01 -6.58
C PHE A 360 12.83 -2.80 -6.73
N LYS A 361 13.94 -2.29 -6.17
CA LYS A 361 15.29 -2.85 -6.38
C LYS A 361 16.00 -3.28 -5.09
N ALA A 362 15.52 -2.85 -3.94
CA ALA A 362 16.08 -3.15 -2.63
C ALA A 362 14.96 -3.56 -1.65
N ASN A 363 15.30 -3.59 -0.37
CA ASN A 363 14.35 -3.86 0.69
C ASN A 363 13.30 -2.75 0.79
N THR A 364 12.04 -3.14 0.98
CA THR A 364 10.99 -2.23 1.44
C THR A 364 11.37 -1.68 2.81
N LEU A 365 11.27 -0.36 2.96
CA LEU A 365 11.59 0.33 4.21
C LEU A 365 10.33 0.71 4.97
N VAL A 366 10.48 0.79 6.29
CA VAL A 366 9.43 1.20 7.21
C VAL A 366 10.00 2.31 8.07
N TYR A 367 9.38 3.48 8.02
CA TYR A 367 9.78 4.62 8.80
C TYR A 367 8.80 4.82 9.95
N ARG A 368 9.32 5.19 11.12
CA ARG A 368 8.52 5.66 12.23
C ARG A 368 8.45 7.19 12.18
N HIS A 369 7.25 7.74 12.24
CA HIS A 369 7.05 9.16 12.45
C HIS A 369 7.08 9.45 13.95
N VAL A 370 7.98 10.34 14.35
CA VAL A 370 8.15 10.77 15.74
C VAL A 370 8.11 12.29 15.75
N VAL A 371 7.23 12.86 16.58
CA VAL A 371 7.26 14.29 16.89
C VAL A 371 8.23 14.44 18.06
N VAL A 372 9.38 15.02 17.79
CA VAL A 372 10.30 15.45 18.85
C VAL A 372 9.91 16.87 19.22
N ASP A 373 9.36 17.04 20.42
CA ASP A 373 9.24 18.39 20.99
C ASP A 373 10.63 18.85 21.39
N LEU A 374 11.08 19.96 20.83
CA LEU A 374 12.39 20.57 21.11
C LEU A 374 12.25 21.77 22.06
N SER A 375 11.06 21.95 22.67
CA SER A 375 10.78 23.00 23.66
C SER A 375 11.63 22.89 24.91
#